data_AF-A0A2S8BMT3-F1
#
_entry.id   AF-A0A2S8BMT3-F1
#
_cell.length_a   1.000
_cell.length_b   1.000
_cell.length_c   1.000
_cell.angle_alpha   90.00
_cell.angle_beta   90.00
_cell.angle_gamma   90.00
#
_symmetry.space_group_name_H-M   'P 1'
#
loop_
_entity.id
_entity.type
_entity.pdbx_description
1 polymer ?
#
loop_
_entity_poly.entity_id
_entity_poly.type
_entity_poly.pdbx_seq_one_letter_code
_entity_poly.pdbx_strand_id
1 'polypeptide(L)' 'MIVGRNPSIPVMGDTVLARADHRRGVGIIVDSEAIRYKVYWRDGTGTLRWHTRHELTVPRLDYEPGRP' A
#
# COMPACT_ATOMS: atom_id res chain seq x y z
N MET A 1 0.39 20.60 -6.94
CA MET A 1 1.71 20.03 -7.27
C MET A 1 1.87 18.73 -6.50
N ILE A 2 1.68 17.58 -7.15
CA ILE A 2 2.00 16.28 -6.52
C ILE A 2 3.48 16.05 -6.82
N VAL A 3 4.34 16.28 -5.83
CA VAL A 3 5.76 15.94 -5.92
C VAL A 3 5.84 14.43 -6.10
N GLY A 4 6.46 13.97 -7.19
CA GLY A 4 6.67 12.56 -7.48
C GLY A 4 7.47 11.90 -6.36
N ARG A 5 6.76 11.24 -5.43
CA ARG A 5 7.37 10.48 -4.35
C ARG A 5 7.83 9.15 -4.91
N ASN A 6 9.04 8.72 -4.54
CA ASN A 6 9.53 7.40 -4.91
C ASN A 6 8.58 6.34 -4.31
N PRO A 7 7.80 5.58 -5.11
CA PRO A 7 6.79 4.63 -4.63
C PRO A 7 7.38 3.39 -3.93
N SER A 8 8.70 3.40 -3.69
CA SER A 8 9.44 2.29 -3.10
C SER A 8 9.26 2.21 -1.57
N ILE A 9 8.98 3.33 -0.89
CA ILE A 9 8.78 3.38 0.56
C ILE A 9 7.30 3.73 0.83
N PRO A 10 6.48 2.77 1.27
CA PRO A 10 5.09 3.02 1.61
C PRO A 10 4.99 3.97 2.82
N VAL A 11 3.96 4.80 2.83
CA VAL A 11 3.67 5.72 3.94
C VAL A 11 2.21 5.59 4.40
N MET A 12 1.89 6.18 5.55
CA MET A 12 0.49 6.25 6.00
C MET A 12 -0.40 6.91 4.93
N GLY A 13 -1.57 6.33 4.72
CA GLY A 13 -2.51 6.72 3.68
C GLY A 13 -2.30 6.00 2.34
N ASP A 14 -1.15 5.35 2.12
CA ASP A 14 -0.94 4.60 0.88
C ASP A 14 -1.86 3.39 0.81
N THR A 15 -2.43 3.20 -0.37
CA THR A 15 -3.12 1.97 -0.75
C THR A 15 -2.08 0.89 -1.02
N VAL A 16 -2.30 -0.31 -0.47
CA VAL A 16 -1.42 -1.47 -0.64
C VAL A 16 -2.21 -2.72 -0.97
N LEU A 17 -1.54 -3.67 -1.62
CA LEU A 17 -2.00 -5.02 -1.86
C LEU A 17 -1.11 -5.99 -1.09
N ALA A 18 -1.68 -7.09 -0.60
CA ALA A 18 -0.89 -8.18 -0.04
C ALA A 18 -0.16 -8.92 -1.17
N ARG A 19 1.16 -9.08 -1.03
CA ARG A 19 2.00 -9.73 -2.04
C ARG A 19 1.80 -11.25 -2.07
N ALA A 20 1.66 -11.88 -0.91
CA ALA A 20 1.53 -13.34 -0.80
C ALA A 20 0.08 -13.82 -0.88
N ASP A 21 -0.89 -12.93 -0.64
CA ASP A 21 -2.30 -13.29 -0.53
C ASP A 21 -3.15 -12.34 -1.38
N HIS A 22 -3.27 -12.66 -2.66
CA HIS A 22 -4.08 -11.87 -3.60
C HIS A 22 -5.59 -11.86 -3.24
N ARG A 23 -6.06 -12.73 -2.32
CA ARG A 23 -7.46 -12.77 -1.88
C ARG A 23 -7.76 -11.76 -0.79
N ARG A 24 -6.74 -11.27 -0.07
CA ARG A 24 -6.89 -10.24 0.98
C ARG A 24 -7.36 -8.89 0.46
N GLY A 25 -7.27 -8.67 -0.86
CA GLY A 25 -7.78 -7.47 -1.51
C GLY A 25 -6.93 -6.23 -1.21
N VAL A 26 -7.61 -5.09 -1.08
CA VAL A 26 -6.99 -3.76 -0.96
C VAL A 26 -6.91 -3.35 0.50
N GLY A 27 -5.73 -2.89 0.92
CA GLY A 27 -5.49 -2.33 2.25
C GLY A 27 -5.04 -0.88 2.20
N ILE A 28 -5.14 -0.18 3.32
CA ILE A 28 -4.60 1.18 3.51
C ILE A 28 -3.66 1.15 4.71
N ILE A 29 -2.48 1.75 4.57
CA ILE A 29 -1.56 1.92 5.70
C ILE A 29 -2.14 2.99 6.63
N VAL A 30 -2.35 2.61 7.89
CA VAL A 30 -2.88 3.51 8.93
C VAL A 30 -1.83 3.88 9.97
N ASP A 31 -0.73 3.13 10.04
CA ASP A 31 0.39 3.36 10.95
C ASP A 31 1.69 2.78 10.38
N SER A 32 2.83 3.27 10.84
CA SER A 32 4.17 2.83 10.44
C SER A 32 5.15 2.91 11.61
N GLU A 33 5.80 1.79 11.89
CA GLU A 33 7.00 1.68 12.72
C GLU A 33 8.24 1.54 11.82
N ALA A 34 9.44 1.54 12.42
CA ALA A 34 10.71 1.51 11.69
C ALA A 34 10.84 0.43 10.60
N ILE A 35 10.18 -0.74 10.78
CA ILE A 35 10.27 -1.87 9.84
C ILE A 35 8.92 -2.48 9.45
N ARG A 36 7.80 -1.95 9.98
CA ARG A 36 6.47 -2.53 9.83
C ARG A 36 5.41 -1.46 9.60
N TYR A 37 4.36 -1.85 8.90
CA TYR A 37 3.24 -1.01 8.54
C TYR A 37 1.96 -1.65 9.06
N LYS A 38 1.11 -0.89 9.74
CA LYS A 38 -0.21 -1.35 10.15
C LYS A 38 -1.15 -1.08 9.00
N VAL A 39 -1.78 -2.13 8.50
CA VAL A 39 -2.67 -2.07 7.35
C VAL A 39 -4.08 -2.37 7.81
N TYR A 40 -5.02 -1.51 7.42
CA TYR A 40 -6.45 -1.78 7.47
C TYR A 40 -6.87 -2.42 6.15
N TRP A 41 -7.33 -3.67 6.18
CA TRP A 41 -7.76 -4.42 5.01
C TRP A 41 -9.26 -4.23 4.75
N ARG A 42 -9.61 -3.92 3.50
CA ARG A 42 -10.99 -3.87 3.02
C ARG A 42 -11.43 -5.23 2.47
N ASP A 43 -11.15 -6.29 3.22
CA ASP A 43 -11.46 -7.69 2.89
C ASP A 43 -12.90 -8.11 3.25
N GLY A 44 -13.77 -7.14 3.58
CA GLY A 44 -15.14 -7.37 4.05
C GLY A 44 -15.25 -7.62 5.56
N THR A 45 -14.15 -7.91 6.24
CA THR A 45 -14.12 -8.09 7.71
C THR A 45 -13.48 -6.91 8.45
N GLY A 46 -12.77 -6.03 7.74
CA GLY A 46 -12.20 -4.81 8.31
C GLY A 46 -11.02 -5.08 9.24
N THR A 47 -10.14 -5.99 8.84
CA THR A 47 -9.03 -6.43 9.70
C THR A 47 -7.88 -5.42 9.76
N LEU A 48 -7.29 -5.29 10.94
CA LEU A 48 -6.06 -4.51 11.16
C LEU A 48 -4.90 -5.46 11.45
N ARG A 49 -3.83 -5.38 10.65
CA ARG A 49 -2.65 -6.24 10.85
C ARG A 49 -1.35 -5.53 10.51
N TRP A 50 -0.30 -5.85 11.27
CA TRP A 50 1.06 -5.43 10.97
C TRP A 50 1.68 -6.27 9.87
N HIS A 51 2.38 -5.60 8.95
CA HIS A 51 3.05 -6.20 7.82
C HIS A 51 4.45 -5.60 7.61
N THR A 52 5.37 -6.42 7.15
CA THR A 52 6.69 -5.95 6.70
C THR A 52 6.59 -5.40 5.28
N ARG A 53 7.62 -4.64 4.86
CA ARG A 53 7.67 -4.07 3.51
C ARG A 53 7.52 -5.11 2.39
N HIS A 54 8.08 -6.30 2.57
CA HIS A 54 8.11 -7.35 1.55
C HIS A 54 6.76 -8.06 1.38
N GLU A 55 5.88 -7.98 2.38
CA GLU A 55 4.53 -8.53 2.31
C GLU A 55 3.56 -7.61 1.57
N LEU A 56 3.96 -6.38 1.28
CA LEU A 56 3.12 -5.34 0.69
C LEU A 56 3.61 -4.93 -0.70
N THR A 57 2.65 -4.65 -1.57
CA THR A 57 2.88 -4.01 -2.87
C THR A 57 2.07 -2.73 -2.91
N VAL A 58 2.74 -1.59 -3.10
CA VAL A 58 2.06 -0.31 -3.41
C VAL A 58 1.77 -0.33 -4.91
N PRO A 59 0.50 -0.39 -5.34
CA PRO A 59 0.18 -0.34 -6.75
C PRO A 59 0.63 1.02 -7.29
N ARG A 60 1.51 0.99 -8.28
CA ARG A 60 1.86 2.19 -9.04
C ARG A 60 0.70 2.46 -9.98
N LEU A 61 -0.03 3.55 -9.76
CA LEU A 61 -0.74 4.17 -10.86
C LEU A 61 0.35 4.74 -11.77
N ASP A 62 0.71 4.00 -12.81
CA ASP A 62 1.40 4.60 -13.94
C ASP A 62 0.43 5.64 -14.52
N TYR A 63 0.57 6.88 -14.07
CA TYR A 63 -0.03 8.02 -14.75
C TYR A 63 0.77 8.10 -16.05
N GLU A 64 0.31 7.45 -17.13
CA GLU A 64 0.86 7.71 -18.45
C GLU A 64 0.70 9.22 -18.68
N PRO A 65 1.79 10.01 -18.70
CA PRO A 65 1.69 11.39 -19.12
C PRO A 65 1.27 11.30 -20.58
N GLY A 66 0.11 11.88 -20.90
CA GLY A 66 -0.52 11.78 -22.21
C GLY A 66 0.51 11.71 -23.34
N ARG A 67 0.44 10.61 -24.08
CA ARG A 67 1.19 10.46 -25.33
C ARG A 67 0.80 11.64 -26.25
N PRO A 68 1.77 12.31 -26.90
CA PRO A 68 1.51 13.46 -27.76
C PRO A 68 0.62 13.13 -28.96
#